data_AF-A0A6U6K213-F1
#
_entry.id   AF-A0A6U6K213-F1
#
_cell.length_a   1.000
_cell.length_b   1.000
_cell.length_c   1.000
_cell.angle_alpha   90.00
_cell.angle_beta   90.00
_cell.angle_gamma   90.00
#
_symmetry.space_group_name_H-M   'P 1'
#
loop_
_entity.id
_entity.type
_entity.pdbx_description
1 polymer ?
#
loop_
_entity_poly.entity_id
_entity_poly.type
_entity_poly.pdbx_seq_one_letter_code
_entity_poly.pdbx_strand_id
1 'polypeptide(L)'
;VKSMFCLWSLKGYERGGKCKSWAAAVQDAKSVILRAAPMTPEKFSDLLLEGVRSGEIAFTAKADLELVSQQYTRAFTSAFSECVKLNYATLKWPDSRMFELAEALAYAVSQGLLKKCGALYTWGNECTSEGTAAVKKAIEGTKISYGD
;
A
#
# COMPACT_ATOMS: atom_id res chain seq x y z
N VAL A 1 15.69 3.74 22.79
CA VAL A 1 14.51 2.85 22.62
C VAL A 1 13.58 3.47 21.60
N LYS A 2 13.23 2.76 20.52
CA LYS A 2 12.15 3.16 19.60
C LYS A 2 10.87 3.28 20.45
N SER A 3 10.37 4.48 20.65
CA SER A 3 9.11 4.68 21.39
C SER A 3 7.92 4.46 20.46
N MET A 4 6.72 4.37 21.05
CA MET A 4 5.43 4.10 20.38
C MET A 4 4.99 5.18 19.37
N PHE A 5 5.87 6.11 18.99
CA PHE A 5 5.57 7.30 18.18
C PHE A 5 6.48 7.48 16.95
N CYS A 6 7.20 6.45 16.53
CA CYS A 6 8.16 6.58 15.42
C CYS A 6 7.47 6.44 14.05
N LEU A 7 7.07 7.57 13.45
CA LEU A 7 6.70 7.73 12.02
C LEU A 7 7.74 8.67 11.38
N TRP A 8 8.61 8.13 10.53
CA TRP A 8 9.94 8.67 10.24
C TRP A 8 10.04 9.92 9.33
N SER A 9 8.96 10.63 9.00
CA SER A 9 9.03 12.02 8.49
C SER A 9 7.64 12.63 8.29
N LEU A 10 7.43 13.87 8.76
CA LEU A 10 6.22 14.67 8.52
C LEU A 10 6.44 15.75 7.44
N LYS A 11 7.55 15.73 6.67
CA LYS A 11 7.80 16.76 5.64
C LYS A 11 6.68 16.86 4.58
N GLY A 12 5.93 15.78 4.35
CA GLY A 12 4.74 15.79 3.49
C GLY A 12 3.52 16.53 4.09
N TYR A 13 3.50 16.75 5.40
CA TYR A 13 2.43 17.48 6.12
C TYR A 13 2.64 18.99 6.17
N GLU A 14 3.84 19.48 5.84
CA GLU A 14 4.17 20.91 5.94
C GLU A 14 3.70 21.72 4.72
N ARG A 15 3.47 21.10 3.56
CA ARG A 15 2.89 21.78 2.38
C ARG A 15 1.37 21.84 2.46
N GLY A 16 0.87 22.71 3.33
CA GLY A 16 -0.56 23.02 3.43
C GLY A 16 -0.97 23.70 4.73
N GLY A 17 -0.07 23.76 5.73
CA GLY A 17 -0.23 24.58 6.92
C GLY A 17 -1.54 24.35 7.65
N LYS A 18 -1.77 23.17 8.25
CA LYS A 18 -2.91 22.98 9.19
C LYS A 18 -2.88 21.75 10.11
N CYS A 19 -1.75 21.07 10.32
CA CYS A 19 -1.75 20.00 11.32
C CYS A 19 -1.55 20.57 12.74
N LYS A 20 -2.64 20.78 13.48
CA LYS A 20 -2.64 21.43 14.81
C LYS A 20 -2.42 20.46 15.98
N SER A 21 -2.34 19.14 15.76
CA SER A 21 -2.04 18.16 16.82
C SER A 21 -1.65 16.78 16.28
N TRP A 22 -1.00 15.96 17.12
CA TRP A 22 -0.71 14.55 16.83
C TRP A 22 -1.98 13.74 16.52
N ALA A 23 -3.08 14.03 17.22
CA ALA A 23 -4.36 13.40 16.95
C ALA A 23 -4.88 13.75 15.55
N ALA A 24 -4.70 14.99 15.09
CA ALA A 24 -5.04 15.41 13.73
C ALA A 24 -4.15 14.71 12.70
N ALA A 25 -2.83 14.61 12.92
CA ALA A 25 -1.93 13.87 12.03
C ALA A 25 -2.29 12.38 11.93
N VAL A 26 -2.66 11.75 13.06
CA VAL A 26 -3.13 10.37 13.09
C VAL A 26 -4.48 10.23 12.39
N GLN A 27 -5.37 11.21 12.54
CA GLN A 27 -6.68 11.21 11.90
C GLN A 27 -6.59 11.50 10.40
N ASP A 28 -5.65 12.33 9.96
CA ASP A 28 -5.34 12.63 8.56
C ASP A 28 -4.56 11.47 7.90
N ALA A 29 -3.66 10.79 8.63
CA ALA A 29 -3.02 9.56 8.16
C ALA A 29 -4.03 8.39 8.11
N LYS A 30 -5.08 8.44 8.92
CA LYS A 30 -6.28 7.61 8.78
C LYS A 30 -7.27 8.16 7.74
N SER A 31 -7.10 9.40 7.30
CA SER A 31 -7.92 9.98 6.25
C SER A 31 -7.48 9.37 4.93
N VAL A 32 -8.26 8.38 4.51
CA VAL A 32 -8.81 8.18 3.18
C VAL A 32 -7.95 8.65 1.99
N ILE A 33 -7.66 9.95 1.89
CA ILE A 33 -7.03 10.61 0.72
C ILE A 33 -5.53 10.25 0.58
N LEU A 34 -4.82 9.90 1.65
CA LEU A 34 -3.35 9.75 1.62
C LEU A 34 -2.84 8.30 1.58
N ARG A 35 -3.71 7.30 1.69
CA ARG A 35 -3.27 5.91 1.69
C ARG A 35 -2.97 5.48 0.26
N ALA A 36 -1.70 5.21 -0.07
CA ALA A 36 -1.34 4.62 -1.36
C ALA A 36 -1.77 3.14 -1.44
N ALA A 37 -1.93 2.65 -2.68
CA ALA A 37 -2.07 1.22 -2.92
C ALA A 37 -0.79 0.47 -2.48
N PRO A 38 -0.91 -0.80 -2.06
CA PRO A 38 0.27 -1.63 -1.84
C PRO A 38 1.05 -1.77 -3.15
N MET A 39 2.36 -1.93 -3.04
CA MET A 39 3.25 -2.20 -4.18
C MET A 39 3.75 -3.64 -4.10
N THR A 40 4.11 -4.23 -5.23
CA THR A 40 4.82 -5.51 -5.20
C THR A 40 6.19 -5.33 -4.53
N PRO A 41 6.73 -6.37 -3.87
CA PRO A 41 8.06 -6.31 -3.28
C PRO A 41 9.15 -5.87 -4.27
N GLU A 42 9.05 -6.31 -5.52
CA GLU A 42 9.99 -5.99 -6.59
C GLU A 42 9.90 -4.50 -6.96
N LYS A 43 8.69 -4.00 -7.22
CA LYS A 43 8.46 -2.58 -7.54
C LYS A 43 8.89 -1.65 -6.42
N PHE A 44 8.65 -2.04 -5.17
CA PHE A 44 9.15 -1.30 -4.01
C PHE A 44 10.68 -1.24 -4.00
N SER A 45 11.34 -2.38 -4.21
CA SER A 45 12.81 -2.44 -4.23
C SER A 45 13.41 -1.60 -5.36
N ASP A 46 12.81 -1.62 -6.55
CA ASP A 46 13.27 -0.84 -7.70
C ASP A 46 13.13 0.66 -7.46
N LEU A 47 11.98 1.11 -6.94
CA LEU A 47 11.76 2.52 -6.60
C LEU A 47 12.70 3.00 -5.48
N LEU A 48 12.95 2.14 -4.49
CA LEU A 48 13.90 2.46 -3.41
C LEU A 48 15.33 2.61 -3.96
N LEU A 49 15.76 1.68 -4.81
CA LEU A 49 17.07 1.72 -5.45
C LEU A 49 17.24 2.96 -6.33
N GLU A 50 16.22 3.28 -7.14
CA GLU A 50 16.27 4.44 -8.01
C GLU A 50 16.29 5.75 -7.22
N GLY A 51 15.46 5.87 -6.18
CA GLY A 51 15.46 7.04 -5.30
C GLY A 51 16.80 7.24 -4.58
N VAL A 52 17.49 6.16 -4.21
CA VAL A 52 18.85 6.27 -3.64
C VAL A 52 19.88 6.66 -4.70
N ARG A 53 19.78 6.12 -5.92
CA ARG A 53 20.68 6.47 -7.04
C ARG A 53 20.53 7.92 -7.49
N SER A 54 19.30 8.42 -7.56
CA SER A 54 19.00 9.81 -7.94
C SER A 54 19.36 10.82 -6.85
N GLY A 55 19.63 10.35 -5.62
CA GLY A 55 19.87 11.18 -4.45
C GLY A 55 18.59 11.75 -3.81
N GLU A 56 17.41 11.37 -4.30
CA GLU A 56 16.11 11.74 -3.70
C GLU A 56 15.93 11.12 -2.31
N ILE A 57 16.40 9.88 -2.13
CA ILE A 57 16.36 9.15 -0.88
C ILE A 57 17.76 9.07 -0.30
N ALA A 58 17.97 9.68 0.86
CA ALA A 58 19.23 9.55 1.59
C ALA A 58 19.29 8.16 2.28
N PHE A 59 20.31 7.37 1.94
CA PHE A 59 20.65 6.12 2.62
C PHE A 59 22.07 6.18 3.17
N THR A 60 22.24 5.80 4.44
CA THR A 60 23.52 5.90 5.15
C THR A 60 24.46 4.74 4.84
N ALA A 61 23.94 3.55 4.55
CA ALA A 61 24.74 2.39 4.16
C ALA A 61 24.00 1.52 3.14
N LYS A 62 24.74 0.94 2.19
CA LYS A 62 24.17 0.05 1.16
C LYS A 62 23.53 -1.21 1.76
N ALA A 63 24.08 -1.73 2.85
CA ALA A 63 23.52 -2.90 3.55
C ALA A 63 22.13 -2.64 4.14
N ASP A 64 21.83 -1.38 4.51
CA ASP A 64 20.51 -1.01 5.02
C ASP A 64 19.43 -1.11 3.93
N LEU A 65 19.80 -0.88 2.67
CA LEU A 65 18.85 -0.90 1.56
C LEU A 65 18.32 -2.31 1.30
N GLU A 66 19.21 -3.31 1.29
CA GLU A 66 18.81 -4.71 1.19
C GLU A 66 17.92 -5.13 2.37
N LEU A 67 18.27 -4.69 3.58
CA LEU A 67 17.47 -4.96 4.77
C LEU A 67 16.07 -4.35 4.68
N VAL A 68 15.93 -3.11 4.18
CA VAL A 68 14.64 -2.44 4.03
C VAL A 68 13.78 -3.12 2.97
N SER A 69 14.34 -3.50 1.82
CA SER A 69 13.61 -4.30 0.82
C SER A 69 13.12 -5.63 1.41
N GLN A 70 13.97 -6.35 2.15
CA GLN A 70 13.57 -7.59 2.81
C GLN A 70 12.48 -7.39 3.86
N GLN A 71 12.53 -6.30 4.64
CA GLN A 71 11.49 -5.97 5.61
C GLN A 71 10.15 -5.71 4.91
N TYR A 72 10.16 -4.99 3.79
CA TYR A 72 8.95 -4.77 3.00
C TYR A 72 8.38 -6.09 2.48
N THR A 73 9.22 -6.94 1.86
CA THR A 73 8.78 -8.26 1.36
C THR A 73 8.15 -9.09 2.48
N ARG A 74 8.78 -9.16 3.65
CA ARG A 74 8.24 -9.92 4.80
C ARG A 74 6.90 -9.35 5.27
N ALA A 75 6.79 -8.03 5.38
CA ALA A 75 5.57 -7.37 5.79
C ALA A 75 4.43 -7.58 4.78
N PHE A 76 4.71 -7.43 3.49
CA PHE A 76 3.76 -7.70 2.40
C PHE A 76 3.27 -9.15 2.47
N THR A 77 4.20 -10.10 2.46
CA THR A 77 3.89 -11.54 2.52
C THR A 77 3.05 -11.87 3.73
N SER A 78 3.45 -11.44 4.93
CA SER A 78 2.72 -11.71 6.16
C SER A 78 1.34 -11.06 6.18
N ALA A 79 1.21 -9.82 5.70
CA ALA A 79 -0.06 -9.12 5.69
C ALA A 79 -1.07 -9.80 4.74
N PHE A 80 -0.62 -10.21 3.55
CA PHE A 80 -1.46 -10.87 2.57
C PHE A 80 -1.71 -12.36 2.90
N SER A 81 -0.79 -13.05 3.57
CA SER A 81 -0.97 -14.46 3.97
C SER A 81 -1.96 -14.64 5.11
N GLU A 82 -2.03 -13.68 6.02
CA GLU A 82 -2.87 -13.73 7.22
C GLU A 82 -4.20 -12.99 7.07
N CYS A 83 -4.40 -12.22 5.99
CA CYS A 83 -5.63 -11.46 5.84
C CYS A 83 -6.84 -12.35 5.54
N VAL A 84 -7.92 -12.10 6.29
CA VAL A 84 -9.24 -12.70 6.04
C VAL A 84 -10.13 -11.80 5.20
N LYS A 85 -9.87 -10.49 5.23
CA LYS A 85 -10.59 -9.45 4.49
C LYS A 85 -9.63 -8.34 4.09
N LEU A 86 -9.78 -7.84 2.88
CA LEU A 86 -9.10 -6.66 2.37
C LEU A 86 -10.11 -5.52 2.22
N ASN A 87 -9.86 -4.42 2.93
CA ASN A 87 -10.71 -3.23 2.86
C ASN A 87 -9.91 -2.06 2.28
N TYR A 88 -10.25 -1.73 1.03
CA TYR A 88 -9.78 -0.57 0.28
C TYR A 88 -10.96 0.32 -0.12
N ALA A 89 -12.08 0.22 0.60
CA ALA A 89 -13.25 1.05 0.36
C ALA A 89 -13.02 2.49 0.84
N THR A 90 -13.75 3.41 0.21
CA THR A 90 -13.86 4.84 0.51
C THR A 90 -12.61 5.68 0.30
N LEU A 91 -11.48 5.12 -0.15
CA LEU A 91 -10.14 5.77 -0.21
C LEU A 91 -10.00 6.92 -1.22
N LYS A 92 -11.07 7.31 -1.91
CA LYS A 92 -11.05 8.35 -2.97
C LYS A 92 -10.01 8.05 -4.05
N TRP A 93 -9.75 6.77 -4.29
CA TRP A 93 -8.76 6.36 -5.28
C TRP A 93 -9.26 6.58 -6.70
N PRO A 94 -8.47 7.21 -7.57
CA PRO A 94 -8.71 7.19 -9.02
C PRO A 94 -8.29 5.83 -9.61
N ASP A 95 -8.56 5.63 -10.90
CA ASP A 95 -8.21 4.38 -11.62
C ASP A 95 -6.74 4.01 -11.50
N SER A 96 -5.82 4.98 -11.51
CA SER A 96 -4.39 4.70 -11.37
C SER A 96 -4.04 3.93 -10.09
N ARG A 97 -4.70 4.27 -8.97
CA ARG A 97 -4.54 3.55 -7.69
C ARG A 97 -5.21 2.19 -7.71
N MET A 98 -6.32 2.04 -8.43
CA MET A 98 -6.97 0.74 -8.62
C MET A 98 -6.09 -0.21 -9.45
N PHE A 99 -5.38 0.31 -10.45
CA PHE A 99 -4.42 -0.47 -11.24
C PHE A 99 -3.21 -0.91 -10.40
N GLU A 100 -2.68 -0.02 -9.55
CA GLU A 100 -1.62 -0.40 -8.59
C GLU A 100 -2.10 -1.48 -7.60
N LEU A 101 -3.33 -1.36 -7.09
CA LEU A 101 -3.92 -2.40 -6.24
C LEU A 101 -4.07 -3.72 -7.01
N ALA A 102 -4.53 -3.67 -8.26
CA ALA A 102 -4.67 -4.86 -9.11
C ALA A 102 -3.33 -5.55 -9.34
N GLU A 103 -2.25 -4.80 -9.60
CA GLU A 103 -0.88 -5.33 -9.73
C GLU A 103 -0.44 -6.07 -8.45
N ALA A 104 -0.62 -5.44 -7.30
CA ALA A 104 -0.27 -6.06 -6.01
C ALA A 104 -1.11 -7.31 -5.71
N LEU A 105 -2.40 -7.30 -6.05
CA LEU A 105 -3.28 -8.46 -5.87
C LEU A 105 -2.90 -9.60 -6.80
N ALA A 106 -2.63 -9.33 -8.08
CA ALA A 106 -2.20 -10.34 -9.04
C ALA A 106 -0.90 -11.02 -8.58
N TYR A 107 0.05 -10.22 -8.07
CA TYR A 107 1.25 -10.75 -7.42
C TYR A 107 0.90 -11.66 -6.24
N ALA A 108 0.09 -11.18 -5.30
CA ALA A 108 -0.28 -11.96 -4.12
C ALA A 108 -1.04 -13.27 -4.46
N VAL A 109 -1.86 -13.27 -5.51
CA VAL A 109 -2.50 -14.47 -6.06
C VAL A 109 -1.45 -15.43 -6.63
N SER A 110 -0.52 -14.94 -7.45
CA SER A 110 0.54 -15.77 -8.06
C SER A 110 1.44 -16.44 -7.03
N GLN A 111 1.67 -15.78 -5.89
CA GLN A 111 2.46 -16.28 -4.77
C GLN A 111 1.63 -17.14 -3.79
N GLY A 112 0.33 -17.31 -4.05
CA GLY A 112 -0.56 -18.11 -3.19
C GLY A 112 -0.76 -17.52 -1.79
N LEU A 113 -0.60 -16.20 -1.63
CA LEU A 113 -0.71 -15.52 -0.33
C LEU A 113 -2.16 -15.37 0.12
N LEU A 114 -3.09 -15.15 -0.81
CA LEU A 114 -4.48 -14.82 -0.48
C LEU A 114 -5.37 -16.02 -0.09
N LYS A 115 -4.79 -17.15 0.33
CA LYS A 115 -5.54 -18.40 0.65
C LYS A 115 -6.57 -18.25 1.77
N LYS A 116 -6.32 -17.36 2.73
CA LYS A 116 -7.22 -17.09 3.87
C LYS A 116 -8.22 -15.96 3.59
N CYS A 117 -8.00 -15.19 2.52
CA CYS A 117 -8.82 -14.02 2.23
C CYS A 117 -10.17 -14.45 1.65
N GLY A 118 -11.25 -14.03 2.30
CA GLY A 118 -12.61 -14.32 1.86
C GLY A 118 -13.31 -13.15 1.17
N ALA A 119 -12.86 -11.91 1.40
CA ALA A 119 -13.53 -10.74 0.84
C ALA A 119 -12.58 -9.58 0.52
N LEU A 120 -12.88 -8.86 -0.57
CA LEU A 120 -12.24 -7.63 -1.00
C LEU A 120 -13.29 -6.54 -1.22
N TYR A 121 -13.10 -5.37 -0.62
CA TYR A 121 -13.99 -4.21 -0.74
C TYR A 121 -13.28 -3.01 -1.35
N THR A 122 -13.87 -2.41 -2.39
CA THR A 122 -13.35 -1.19 -3.03
C THR A 122 -14.42 -0.13 -3.30
N TRP A 123 -15.63 -0.27 -2.75
CA TRP A 123 -16.72 0.69 -2.90
C TRP A 123 -16.35 2.08 -2.39
N GLY A 124 -16.96 3.13 -2.94
CA GLY A 124 -16.73 4.51 -2.48
C GLY A 124 -15.40 5.15 -2.90
N ASN A 125 -14.68 4.54 -3.86
CA ASN A 125 -13.55 5.17 -4.54
C ASN A 125 -14.02 6.07 -5.70
N GLU A 126 -13.11 6.90 -6.22
CA GLU A 126 -13.36 7.84 -7.31
C GLU A 126 -12.80 7.28 -8.64
N CYS A 127 -12.94 5.97 -8.81
CA CYS A 127 -12.50 5.21 -9.97
C CYS A 127 -13.66 4.97 -10.94
N THR A 128 -13.34 4.71 -12.20
CA THR A 128 -14.33 4.30 -13.19
C THR A 128 -14.57 2.78 -13.11
N SER A 129 -15.38 2.27 -14.05
CA SER A 129 -15.56 0.83 -14.22
C SER A 129 -14.26 0.12 -14.61
N GLU A 130 -13.30 0.82 -15.25
CA GLU A 130 -12.04 0.23 -15.70
C GLU A 130 -11.14 -0.15 -14.51
N GLY A 131 -10.97 0.75 -13.54
CA GLY A 131 -10.20 0.46 -12.33
C GLY A 131 -10.80 -0.70 -11.53
N THR A 132 -12.12 -0.70 -11.38
CA THR A 132 -12.87 -1.80 -10.73
C THR A 132 -12.68 -3.13 -11.47
N ALA A 133 -12.78 -3.12 -12.80
CA ALA A 133 -12.61 -4.32 -13.61
C ALA A 133 -11.18 -4.90 -13.52
N ALA A 134 -10.16 -4.05 -13.47
CA ALA A 134 -8.78 -4.48 -13.29
C ALA A 134 -8.58 -5.21 -11.95
N VAL A 135 -9.16 -4.69 -10.87
CA VAL A 135 -9.10 -5.34 -9.54
C VAL A 135 -9.86 -6.67 -9.54
N LYS A 136 -11.07 -6.72 -10.13
CA LYS A 136 -11.84 -7.97 -10.27
C LYS A 136 -11.03 -9.03 -11.02
N LYS A 137 -10.40 -8.65 -12.13
CA LYS A 137 -9.56 -9.52 -12.94
C LYS A 137 -8.35 -10.05 -12.16
N ALA A 138 -7.71 -9.22 -11.34
CA ALA A 138 -6.54 -9.61 -10.56
C ALA A 138 -6.82 -10.74 -9.53
N ILE A 139 -8.07 -10.87 -9.08
CA ILE A 139 -8.50 -11.92 -8.15
C ILE A 139 -9.34 -13.01 -8.83
N GLU A 140 -9.44 -13.00 -10.16
CA GLU A 140 -10.18 -14.00 -10.92
C GLU A 140 -9.62 -15.41 -10.66
N GLY A 141 -10.51 -16.41 -10.53
CA GLY A 141 -10.13 -17.78 -10.18
C GLY A 141 -9.81 -18.01 -8.70
N THR A 142 -9.85 -16.97 -7.85
CA THR A 142 -9.78 -17.12 -6.39
C THR A 142 -11.16 -17.35 -5.75
N LYS A 143 -11.20 -17.67 -4.45
CA LYS A 143 -12.45 -17.79 -3.67
C LYS A 143 -12.89 -16.47 -3.01
N ILE A 144 -12.27 -15.35 -3.38
CA ILE A 144 -12.51 -14.05 -2.75
C ILE A 144 -13.81 -13.45 -3.28
N SER A 145 -14.75 -13.12 -2.40
CA SER A 145 -15.93 -12.35 -2.78
C SER A 145 -15.57 -10.89 -2.98
N TYR A 146 -15.98 -10.29 -4.09
CA TYR A 146 -15.75 -8.88 -4.38
C TYR A 146 -16.98 -8.04 -4.04
N GLY A 147 -16.80 -6.99 -3.23
CA GLY A 147 -17.81 -5.97 -2.96
C GLY A 147 -17.42 -4.63 -3.57
N ASP A 148 -18.15 -4.23 -4.62
CA ASP A 148 -18.11 -2.91 -5.27
C ASP A 148 -19.10 -1.91 -4.67
#